data_AF-A0A3A1YYC6-F1
#
_entry.id   AF-A0A3A1YYC6-F1
#
_cell.length_a   1.000
_cell.length_b   1.000
_cell.length_c   1.000
_cell.angle_alpha   90.00
_cell.angle_beta   90.00
_cell.angle_gamma   90.00
#
_symmetry.space_group_name_H-M   'P 1'
#
loop_
_entity.id
_entity.type
_entity.pdbx_description
1 polymer ?
#
loop_
_entity_poly.entity_id
_entity_poly.type
_entity_poly.pdbx_seq_one_letter_code
_entity_poly.pdbx_strand_id
1 'polypeptide(L)'
;MNTKELTPSANKRRATSAPIRDAGQGKKQVKSAPILELSFDVEPVMSVVRRHVQLSKEADEAITLDLAQLLSQAIVQMRATDNKSAAGLAHSKRADPVLTTEQAAQLVGVSRPYMAKVIDSGAIELHQKVGNQRRVLQSAVTRWQKFERARQTKALKRLARDLDDEIFSS
;
A
#
# COMPACT_ATOMS: atom_id res chain seq x y z
N MET A 1 77.07 -43.08 13.44
CA MET A 1 78.49 -43.19 13.85
C MET A 1 79.01 -41.79 14.12
N ASN A 2 79.43 -41.57 15.38
CA ASN A 2 80.48 -40.66 15.86
C ASN A 2 80.30 -39.12 15.64
N THR A 3 80.57 -38.20 16.57
CA THR A 3 81.16 -38.21 17.93
C THR A 3 81.09 -36.79 18.51
N LYS A 4 80.89 -36.67 19.83
CA LYS A 4 81.51 -35.75 20.83
C LYS A 4 81.93 -34.33 20.41
N GLU A 5 81.31 -33.28 20.99
CA GLU A 5 81.73 -32.54 22.22
C GLU A 5 82.93 -31.60 21.99
N LEU A 6 82.76 -30.29 22.28
CA LEU A 6 83.62 -29.46 23.14
C LEU A 6 83.20 -27.97 23.14
N THR A 7 82.98 -27.45 24.35
CA THR A 7 82.79 -26.04 24.77
C THR A 7 84.15 -25.29 24.80
N PRO A 8 84.31 -24.05 25.34
CA PRO A 8 83.39 -22.97 25.79
C PRO A 8 83.81 -21.57 25.24
N SER A 9 83.13 -20.47 25.64
CA SER A 9 83.77 -19.24 26.20
C SER A 9 83.01 -17.91 25.95
N ALA A 10 82.78 -17.21 27.06
CA ALA A 10 82.76 -15.75 27.25
C ALA A 10 81.69 -14.85 26.57
N ASN A 11 80.58 -14.64 27.30
CA ASN A 11 80.24 -13.38 27.98
C ASN A 11 80.42 -12.04 27.21
N LYS A 12 79.31 -11.39 26.82
CA LYS A 12 78.83 -10.09 27.40
C LYS A 12 77.71 -9.46 26.56
N ARG A 13 76.59 -9.20 27.24
CA ARG A 13 75.75 -7.98 27.20
C ARG A 13 75.21 -7.52 25.83
N ARG A 14 73.90 -7.66 25.66
CA ARG A 14 72.98 -6.51 25.54
C ARG A 14 71.53 -7.01 25.67
N ALA A 15 70.85 -6.50 26.68
CA ALA A 15 69.43 -6.69 26.87
C ALA A 15 68.67 -5.89 25.80
N THR A 16 67.83 -6.58 25.03
CA THR A 16 66.69 -5.98 24.32
C THR A 16 65.45 -6.65 24.87
N SER A 17 64.76 -5.94 25.76
CA SER A 17 63.46 -6.30 26.32
C SER A 17 62.39 -6.24 25.24
N ALA A 18 61.81 -7.38 24.89
CA ALA A 18 60.50 -7.47 24.26
C ALA A 18 59.43 -7.61 25.35
N PRO A 19 58.35 -6.80 25.37
CA PRO A 19 57.11 -7.19 26.01
C PRO A 19 56.25 -7.94 24.97
N ILE A 20 55.97 -9.22 25.20
CA ILE A 20 54.76 -9.74 25.85
C ILE A 20 53.50 -9.47 25.01
N ARG A 21 52.98 -10.57 24.47
CA ARG A 21 51.74 -10.71 23.71
C ARG A 21 50.57 -10.29 24.61
N ASP A 22 49.86 -9.24 24.23
CA ASP A 22 48.57 -8.92 24.82
C ASP A 22 47.44 -9.51 23.98
N ALA A 23 46.54 -10.18 24.68
CA ALA A 23 45.45 -10.94 24.11
C ALA A 23 44.45 -9.99 23.44
N GLY A 24 44.21 -10.21 22.14
CA GLY A 24 43.23 -9.46 21.37
C GLY A 24 41.84 -9.55 22.00
N GLN A 25 41.43 -8.47 22.66
CA GLN A 25 40.04 -8.26 23.07
C GLN A 25 39.18 -8.20 21.81
N GLY A 26 38.31 -9.20 21.66
CA GLY A 26 37.25 -9.20 20.65
C GLY A 26 36.33 -8.01 20.87
N LYS A 27 36.48 -6.97 20.06
CA LYS A 27 35.51 -5.87 19.95
C LYS A 27 34.19 -6.46 19.48
N LYS A 28 33.27 -6.72 20.42
CA LYS A 28 31.84 -6.91 20.12
C LYS A 28 31.36 -5.62 19.46
N GLN A 29 31.33 -5.62 18.14
CA GLN A 29 30.62 -4.60 17.37
C GLN A 29 29.14 -4.71 17.76
N VAL A 30 28.67 -3.75 18.54
CA VAL A 30 27.24 -3.51 18.72
C VAL A 30 26.76 -3.04 17.35
N LYS A 31 26.13 -3.94 16.58
CA LYS A 31 25.46 -3.57 15.33
C LYS A 31 24.39 -2.53 15.72
N SER A 32 24.64 -1.26 15.40
CA SER A 32 23.65 -0.21 15.58
C SER A 32 22.41 -0.58 14.79
N ALA A 33 21.25 -0.60 15.46
CA ALA A 33 19.98 -0.77 14.77
C ALA A 33 19.83 0.34 13.72
N PRO A 34 19.32 0.04 12.52
CA PRO A 34 19.10 1.08 11.53
C PRO A 34 18.05 2.06 12.07
N ILE A 35 18.38 3.35 12.06
CA ILE A 35 17.42 4.43 12.31
C ILE A 35 16.69 4.66 10.99
N LEU A 36 15.38 4.35 10.95
CA LEU A 36 14.52 4.68 9.82
C LEU A 36 13.75 5.95 10.16
N GLU A 37 13.83 6.94 9.27
CA GLU A 37 12.95 8.10 9.30
C GLU A 37 11.70 7.79 8.45
N LEU A 38 10.52 8.00 9.03
CA LEU A 38 9.24 7.79 8.36
C LEU A 38 8.54 9.14 8.19
N SER A 39 8.13 9.45 6.97
CA SER A 39 7.35 10.65 6.66
C SER A 39 5.97 10.23 6.17
N PHE A 40 4.93 10.78 6.78
CA PHE A 40 3.54 10.52 6.43
C PHE A 40 2.90 11.78 5.84
N ASP A 41 2.20 11.64 4.72
CA ASP A 41 1.34 12.70 4.16
C ASP A 41 -0.09 12.50 4.67
N VAL A 42 -0.64 13.53 5.31
CA VAL A 42 -1.96 13.51 5.96
C VAL A 42 -3.06 13.99 5.01
N GLU A 43 -2.72 14.72 3.94
CA GLU A 43 -3.70 15.30 3.01
C GLU A 43 -4.59 14.26 2.32
N PRO A 44 -4.10 13.08 1.89
CA PRO A 44 -4.97 12.05 1.31
C PRO A 44 -6.08 11.60 2.26
N VAL A 45 -5.80 11.50 3.56
CA VAL A 45 -6.81 11.12 4.56
C VAL A 45 -7.84 12.23 4.73
N MET A 46 -7.39 13.48 4.87
CA MET A 46 -8.28 14.65 5.00
C MET A 46 -9.19 14.83 3.79
N SER A 47 -8.68 14.55 2.58
CA SER A 47 -9.47 14.61 1.34
C SER A 47 -10.69 13.67 1.36
N VAL A 48 -10.56 12.49 1.98
CA VAL A 48 -11.65 11.51 2.10
C VAL A 48 -12.66 11.94 3.16
N VAL A 49 -12.19 12.54 4.27
CA VAL A 49 -13.05 13.05 5.34
C VAL A 49 -13.92 14.19 4.80
N ARG A 50 -13.32 15.18 4.13
CA ARG A 50 -14.04 16.32 3.52
C ARG A 50 -15.11 15.90 2.51
N ARG A 51 -14.96 14.72 1.90
CA ARG A 51 -15.96 14.18 0.95
C ARG A 51 -17.24 13.69 1.64
N HIS A 52 -17.15 13.25 2.89
CA HIS A 52 -18.26 12.59 3.59
C HIS A 52 -18.77 13.40 4.78
N VAL A 53 -18.01 14.39 5.27
CA VAL A 53 -18.33 15.21 6.43
C VAL A 53 -18.12 16.69 6.08
N GLN A 54 -19.12 17.53 6.36
CA GLN A 54 -19.01 18.98 6.25
C GLN A 54 -18.24 19.49 7.47
N LEU A 55 -16.99 19.91 7.27
CA LEU A 55 -16.13 20.48 8.30
C LEU A 55 -16.05 22.00 8.13
N SER A 56 -16.06 22.73 9.25
CA SER A 56 -15.61 24.12 9.24
C SER A 56 -14.10 24.18 9.00
N LYS A 57 -13.59 25.32 8.53
CA LYS A 57 -12.15 25.50 8.31
C LYS A 57 -11.34 25.26 9.58
N GLU A 58 -11.84 25.73 10.72
CA GLU A 58 -11.22 25.53 12.04
C GLU A 58 -11.19 24.06 12.46
N ALA A 59 -12.29 23.32 12.23
CA ALA A 59 -12.34 21.88 12.54
C ALA A 59 -11.40 21.08 11.63
N ASP A 60 -11.30 21.45 10.35
CA ASP A 60 -10.40 20.80 9.39
C ASP A 60 -8.93 20.96 9.78
N GLU A 61 -8.50 22.17 10.15
CA GLU A 61 -7.14 22.45 10.62
C GLU A 61 -6.84 21.74 11.94
N ALA A 62 -7.78 21.76 12.89
CA ALA A 62 -7.62 21.08 14.17
C ALA A 62 -7.45 19.56 14.02
N ILE A 63 -8.28 18.92 13.18
CA ILE A 63 -8.21 17.48 12.92
C ILE A 63 -6.91 17.13 12.19
N THR A 64 -6.48 17.96 11.23
CA THR A 64 -5.23 17.75 10.48
C THR A 64 -4.03 17.78 11.43
N LEU A 65 -3.98 18.76 12.33
CA LEU A 65 -2.90 18.91 13.30
C LEU A 65 -2.86 17.74 14.29
N ASP A 66 -4.01 17.36 14.83
CA ASP A 66 -4.13 16.24 15.77
C ASP A 66 -3.69 14.92 15.12
N LEU A 67 -4.13 14.66 13.90
CA LEU A 67 -3.74 13.47 13.14
C LEU A 67 -2.23 13.44 12.85
N ALA A 68 -1.63 14.57 12.46
CA ALA A 68 -0.19 14.67 12.26
C ALA A 68 0.58 14.36 13.55
N GLN A 69 0.11 14.89 14.69
CA GLN A 69 0.71 14.64 16.00
C GLN A 69 0.58 13.17 16.41
N LEU A 70 -0.59 12.55 16.20
CA LEU A 70 -0.81 11.13 16.48
C LEU A 70 0.10 10.22 15.65
N LEU A 71 0.28 10.52 14.37
CA LEU A 71 1.15 9.74 13.48
C LEU A 71 2.63 9.90 13.82
N SER A 72 3.05 11.05 14.34
CA SER A 72 4.44 11.25 14.79
C SER A 72 4.84 10.33 15.96
N GLN A 73 3.85 9.89 16.75
CA GLN A 73 4.04 9.01 17.91
C GLN A 73 3.66 7.55 17.63
N ALA A 74 3.27 7.24 16.39
CA ALA A 74 2.79 5.91 16.04
C ALA A 74 3.93 4.89 16.00
N ILE A 75 3.72 3.75 16.67
CA ILE A 75 4.64 2.61 16.61
C ILE A 75 4.27 1.77 15.38
N VAL A 76 5.15 1.73 14.38
CA VAL A 76 4.94 0.96 13.15
C VAL A 76 5.55 -0.44 13.29
N GLN A 77 4.71 -1.48 13.18
CA GLN A 77 5.17 -2.86 13.11
C GLN A 77 5.46 -3.22 11.65
N MET A 78 6.75 -3.32 11.29
CA MET A 78 7.15 -3.64 9.92
C MET A 78 6.98 -5.15 9.68
N ARG A 79 5.97 -5.54 8.88
CA ARG A 79 5.83 -6.91 8.37
C ARG A 79 6.45 -6.97 6.97
N ALA A 80 7.46 -7.81 6.78
CA ALA A 80 7.94 -8.15 5.45
C ALA A 80 6.79 -8.84 4.70
N THR A 81 6.21 -8.13 3.74
CA THR A 81 5.21 -8.67 2.82
C THR A 81 5.85 -8.65 1.45
N ASP A 82 5.74 -9.76 0.72
CA ASP A 82 6.18 -9.81 -0.67
C ASP A 82 5.45 -8.71 -1.43
N ASN A 83 6.23 -7.89 -2.13
CA ASN A 83 5.92 -6.55 -2.65
C ASN A 83 4.72 -6.51 -3.63
N LYS A 84 4.08 -7.65 -3.86
CA LYS A 84 2.92 -7.85 -4.74
C LYS A 84 1.61 -7.32 -4.12
N SER A 85 1.56 -7.14 -2.80
CA SER A 85 0.36 -6.68 -2.07
C SER A 85 0.44 -5.25 -1.52
N ALA A 86 1.61 -4.60 -1.58
CA ALA A 86 1.81 -3.22 -1.10
C ALA A 86 1.54 -2.12 -2.15
N ALA A 87 1.19 -2.50 -3.39
CA ALA A 87 0.80 -1.57 -4.45
C ALA A 87 -0.63 -0.99 -4.31
N GLY A 88 -1.23 -1.08 -3.12
CA GLY A 88 -2.61 -0.65 -2.85
C GLY A 88 -2.78 0.76 -2.30
N LEU A 89 -1.71 1.44 -1.86
CA LEU A 89 -1.82 2.68 -1.07
C LEU A 89 -0.98 3.86 -1.58
N ALA A 90 -0.13 3.68 -2.59
CA ALA A 90 0.55 4.79 -3.24
C ALA A 90 -0.37 5.41 -4.30
N HIS A 91 -0.82 6.65 -4.07
CA HIS A 91 -1.47 7.52 -5.05
C HIS A 91 -0.50 7.95 -6.17
N SER A 92 0.19 6.99 -6.78
CA SER A 92 0.88 7.19 -8.06
C SER A 92 -0.21 7.37 -9.12
N LYS A 93 -0.31 8.60 -9.66
CA LYS A 93 -0.83 8.94 -10.99
C LYS A 93 -1.63 7.79 -11.61
N ARG A 94 -2.89 7.66 -11.17
CA ARG A 94 -3.67 6.43 -11.25
C ARG A 94 -3.87 6.05 -12.73
N ALA A 95 -3.01 5.17 -13.24
CA ALA A 95 -3.30 4.47 -14.48
C ALA A 95 -4.63 3.77 -14.26
N ASP A 96 -5.63 4.11 -15.07
CA ASP A 96 -6.97 3.51 -14.99
C ASP A 96 -6.85 2.02 -15.31
N PRO A 97 -7.02 1.11 -14.33
CA PRO A 97 -6.71 -0.29 -14.55
C PRO A 97 -7.60 -0.89 -15.63
N VAL A 98 -6.97 -1.62 -16.56
CA VAL A 98 -7.67 -2.36 -17.60
C VAL A 98 -8.16 -3.69 -17.03
N LEU A 99 -9.47 -3.89 -17.02
CA LEU A 99 -10.14 -5.06 -16.48
C LEU A 99 -10.59 -6.01 -17.59
N THR A 100 -10.59 -7.30 -17.27
CA THR A 100 -11.33 -8.30 -18.06
C THR A 100 -12.84 -8.17 -17.80
N THR A 101 -13.66 -8.73 -18.69
CA THR A 101 -15.12 -8.82 -18.44
C THR A 101 -15.44 -9.51 -17.12
N GLU A 102 -14.65 -10.49 -16.70
CA GLU A 102 -14.84 -11.19 -15.43
C GLU A 102 -14.56 -10.28 -14.24
N GLN A 103 -13.41 -9.59 -14.26
CA GLN A 103 -13.01 -8.66 -13.21
C GLN A 103 -13.99 -7.49 -13.11
N ALA A 104 -14.45 -6.97 -14.25
CA ALA A 104 -15.48 -5.94 -14.30
C ALA A 104 -16.79 -6.42 -13.67
N ALA A 105 -17.24 -7.63 -14.00
CA ALA A 105 -18.47 -8.22 -13.44
C ALA A 105 -18.36 -8.40 -11.93
N GLN A 106 -17.21 -8.92 -11.46
CA GLN A 106 -16.93 -9.13 -10.05
C GLN A 106 -16.86 -7.80 -9.28
N LEU A 107 -16.25 -6.75 -9.87
CA LEU A 107 -16.13 -5.42 -9.27
C LEU A 107 -17.50 -4.83 -8.92
N VAL A 108 -18.49 -5.01 -9.80
CA VAL A 108 -19.83 -4.42 -9.64
C VAL A 108 -20.87 -5.37 -9.06
N GLY A 109 -20.52 -6.64 -8.85
CA GLY A 109 -21.39 -7.67 -8.29
C GLY A 109 -22.48 -8.15 -9.25
N VAL A 110 -22.20 -8.24 -10.55
CA VAL A 110 -23.16 -8.75 -11.56
C VAL A 110 -22.66 -10.04 -12.21
N SER A 111 -23.56 -10.73 -12.91
CA SER A 111 -23.17 -11.93 -13.65
C SER A 111 -22.27 -11.58 -14.83
N ARG A 112 -21.29 -12.44 -15.09
CA ARG A 112 -20.37 -12.35 -16.24
C ARG A 112 -21.10 -12.23 -17.60
N PRO A 113 -22.12 -13.05 -17.91
CA PRO A 113 -22.85 -12.90 -19.18
C PRO A 113 -23.61 -11.57 -19.28
N TYR A 114 -24.10 -11.01 -18.16
CA TYR A 114 -24.73 -9.69 -18.17
C TYR A 114 -23.72 -8.59 -18.47
N MET A 115 -22.56 -8.59 -17.80
CA MET A 115 -21.49 -7.63 -18.08
C MET A 115 -21.04 -7.68 -19.54
N ALA A 116 -20.93 -8.88 -20.14
CA ALA A 116 -20.63 -9.01 -21.56
C ALA A 116 -21.66 -8.31 -22.45
N LYS A 117 -22.96 -8.51 -22.19
CA LYS A 117 -24.04 -7.84 -22.94
C LYS A 117 -23.99 -6.32 -22.81
N VAL A 118 -23.71 -5.80 -21.62
CA VAL A 118 -23.62 -4.35 -21.36
C VAL A 118 -22.45 -3.72 -22.12
N ILE A 119 -21.31 -4.42 -22.20
CA ILE A 119 -20.16 -3.97 -23.00
C ILE A 119 -20.49 -4.04 -24.49
N ASP A 120 -21.11 -5.13 -24.94
CA ASP A 120 -21.49 -5.33 -26.35
C ASP A 120 -22.56 -4.33 -26.82
N SER A 121 -23.44 -3.89 -25.92
CA SER A 121 -24.44 -2.85 -26.21
C SER A 121 -23.85 -1.44 -26.22
N GLY A 122 -22.56 -1.27 -25.93
CA GLY A 122 -21.90 0.04 -25.86
C GLY A 122 -22.25 0.87 -24.62
N ALA A 123 -22.95 0.30 -23.64
CA ALA A 123 -23.27 1.01 -22.40
C ALA A 123 -22.04 1.20 -21.50
N ILE A 124 -21.05 0.31 -21.64
CA ILE A 124 -19.68 0.51 -21.14
C ILE A 124 -18.76 0.57 -22.35
N GLU A 125 -17.99 1.64 -22.46
CA GLU A 125 -17.02 1.83 -23.54
C GLU A 125 -15.97 0.71 -23.53
N LEU A 126 -15.85 0.01 -24.67
CA LEU A 126 -14.82 -0.98 -24.88
C LEU A 126 -13.49 -0.26 -25.12
N HIS A 127 -12.48 -0.56 -24.31
CA HIS A 127 -11.17 0.06 -24.44
C HIS A 127 -10.34 -0.61 -25.52
N GLN A 128 -10.20 -1.94 -25.43
CA GLN A 128 -9.47 -2.73 -26.41
C GLN A 128 -10.01 -4.16 -26.45
N LYS A 129 -9.67 -4.88 -27.52
CA LYS A 129 -9.91 -6.31 -27.63
C LYS A 129 -8.57 -7.01 -27.81
N VAL A 130 -8.27 -7.97 -26.93
CA VAL A 130 -7.04 -8.77 -27.00
C VAL A 130 -7.45 -10.19 -27.40
N GLY A 131 -7.31 -10.50 -28.69
CA GLY A 131 -7.88 -11.71 -29.28
C GLY A 131 -9.40 -11.73 -29.17
N ASN A 132 -9.97 -12.72 -28.47
CA ASN A 132 -11.41 -12.78 -28.20
C ASN A 132 -11.81 -12.16 -26.84
N GLN A 133 -10.84 -11.70 -26.04
CA GLN A 133 -11.13 -11.13 -24.72
C GLN A 133 -11.37 -9.62 -24.80
N ARG A 134 -12.46 -9.17 -24.18
CA ARG A 134 -12.77 -7.75 -24.01
C ARG A 134 -11.94 -7.18 -22.87
N ARG A 135 -11.56 -5.92 -23.01
CA ARG A 135 -10.84 -5.14 -22.01
C ARG A 135 -11.56 -3.81 -21.83
N VAL A 136 -11.86 -3.49 -20.58
CA VAL A 136 -12.60 -2.29 -20.21
C VAL A 136 -11.87 -1.55 -19.11
N LEU A 137 -11.95 -0.24 -19.12
CA LEU A 137 -11.35 0.58 -18.07
C LEU A 137 -12.17 0.50 -16.78
N GLN A 138 -11.50 0.43 -15.63
CA GLN A 138 -12.17 0.40 -14.33
C GLN A 138 -13.04 1.66 -14.13
N SER A 139 -12.59 2.83 -14.60
CA SER A 139 -13.39 4.06 -14.51
C SER A 139 -14.68 4.00 -15.32
N ALA A 140 -14.65 3.39 -16.52
CA ALA A 140 -15.82 3.23 -17.37
C ALA A 140 -16.88 2.34 -16.69
N VAL A 141 -16.44 1.20 -16.14
CA VAL A 141 -17.30 0.28 -15.37
C VAL A 141 -17.90 0.98 -14.15
N THR A 142 -17.09 1.73 -13.40
CA THR A 142 -17.55 2.45 -12.20
C THR A 142 -18.55 3.55 -12.54
N ARG A 143 -18.34 4.26 -13.67
CA ARG A 143 -19.25 5.30 -14.15
C ARG A 143 -20.60 4.72 -14.53
N TRP A 144 -20.59 3.63 -15.29
CA TRP A 144 -21.81 2.90 -15.64
C TRP A 144 -22.56 2.41 -14.40
N GLN A 145 -21.88 1.82 -13.41
CA GLN A 145 -22.52 1.34 -12.18
C GLN A 145 -23.23 2.46 -11.42
N LYS A 146 -22.63 3.65 -11.34
CA LYS A 146 -23.24 4.82 -10.70
C LYS A 146 -24.50 5.28 -11.43
N PHE A 147 -24.43 5.34 -12.76
CA PHE A 147 -25.58 5.68 -13.59
C PHE A 147 -26.72 4.68 -13.40
N GLU A 148 -26.42 3.38 -13.44
CA GLU A 148 -27.42 2.33 -13.30
C GLU A 148 -28.09 2.36 -11.92
N ARG A 149 -27.31 2.54 -10.84
CA ARG A 149 -27.86 2.70 -9.49
C ARG A 149 -28.76 3.92 -9.38
N ALA A 150 -28.38 5.05 -9.96
CA ALA A 150 -29.22 6.24 -9.95
C ALA A 150 -30.54 6.01 -10.69
N ARG A 151 -30.51 5.31 -11.83
CA ARG A 151 -31.69 4.91 -12.59
C ARG A 151 -32.61 3.99 -11.78
N GLN A 152 -32.06 2.97 -11.13
CA GLN A 152 -32.81 2.04 -10.27
C GLN A 152 -33.48 2.76 -9.11
N THR A 153 -32.73 3.62 -8.38
CA THR A 153 -33.29 4.42 -7.28
C THR A 153 -34.39 5.34 -7.75
N LYS A 154 -34.26 5.96 -8.94
CA LYS A 154 -35.32 6.81 -9.51
C LYS A 154 -36.58 6.00 -9.84
N ALA A 155 -36.42 4.80 -10.40
CA ALA A 155 -37.54 3.91 -10.71
C ALA A 155 -38.26 3.45 -9.43
N LEU A 156 -37.51 3.03 -8.41
CA LEU A 156 -38.08 2.64 -7.10
C LEU A 156 -38.83 3.80 -6.44
N LYS A 157 -38.27 5.01 -6.45
CA LYS A 157 -38.96 6.20 -5.92
C LYS A 157 -40.24 6.53 -6.68
N ARG A 158 -40.30 6.27 -7.98
CA ARG A 158 -41.52 6.46 -8.76
C ARG A 158 -42.58 5.45 -8.33
N LEU A 159 -42.23 4.16 -8.31
CA LEU A 159 -43.14 3.10 -7.89
C LEU A 159 -43.68 3.31 -6.46
N ALA A 160 -42.84 3.78 -5.55
CA ALA A 160 -43.27 4.09 -4.18
C ALA A 160 -44.30 5.23 -4.15
N ARG A 161 -44.08 6.31 -4.91
CA ARG A 161 -45.06 7.42 -5.00
C ARG A 161 -46.37 6.99 -5.62
N ASP A 162 -46.30 6.26 -6.74
CA ASP A 162 -47.48 5.76 -7.44
C ASP A 162 -48.35 4.91 -6.47
N LEU A 163 -47.71 4.10 -5.61
CA LEU A 163 -48.38 3.31 -4.58
C LEU A 163 -48.96 4.16 -3.43
N ASP A 164 -48.22 5.14 -2.93
CA ASP A 164 -48.71 6.05 -1.89
C ASP A 164 -49.95 6.81 -2.38
N ASP A 165 -49.94 7.30 -3.63
CA ASP A 165 -51.07 8.00 -4.24
C ASP A 165 -52.32 7.07 -4.32
N GLU A 166 -52.16 5.80 -4.69
CA GLU A 166 -53.28 4.84 -4.72
C GLU A 166 -53.86 4.52 -3.32
N ILE A 167 -52.98 4.34 -2.32
CA ILE A 167 -53.39 3.95 -0.96
C ILE A 167 -54.06 5.11 -0.22
N PHE A 168 -53.55 6.34 -0.37
CA PHE A 168 -54.02 7.50 0.41
C PHE A 168 -55.02 8.39 -0.33
N SER A 169 -55.29 8.13 -1.62
CA SER A 169 -56.34 8.80 -2.39
C SER A 169 -57.69 8.05 -2.40
N SER A 170 -57.80 6.92 -1.69
CA SER A 170 -59.06 6.17 -1.47
C SER A 170 -59.62 6.43 -0.07
#